data_AF-A0A1F5YJW5-F1
#
_entry.id   AF-A0A1F5YJW5-F1
#
_cell.length_a   1.000
_cell.length_b   1.000
_cell.length_c   1.000
_cell.angle_alpha   90.00
_cell.angle_beta   90.00
_cell.angle_gamma   90.00
#
_symmetry.space_group_name_H-M   'P 1'
#
loop_
_entity.id
_entity.type
_entity.pdbx_description
1 polymer ?
#
loop_
_entity_poly.entity_id
_entity_poly.type
_entity_poly.pdbx_seq_one_letter_code
_entity_poly.pdbx_strand_id
1 'polypeptide(L)'
;MKLIKKGDPREADSIQLGRDSYLDHLYGVFRFDNPRADGFQTEREEEIISRSGKKFKISVPESLRIALPERKAVNLDSFHMDPIGDNLDSMLLLTMRAGWNQVERDLERIVALDPQGNFVAHFTGPDYDIPVATASVAPLGARHTWIGMILVHPELRRQGVANAMMQHCVRYALSQGKIINGLDATPMGNTVYGAVGYVGSYRIWRCFFPTAQFREVKYDGSHISRVEESDLEELVRYDAARWLERGNVLRELWRDSREEAYLSRNDNGDIEGYLLARPGRLRFFVGPFSADSEKPAANLLAHTCRSLDSRGVSEAFIDTPESRFADPGKYDRSLFDQVNKPSGHALIKALTPVRDFTRMYQVADERKAAALVAEFIAQEKLEKSNRRVQEFADAMYASVANCTETLGLMEYEERCLQKYYWGISGPEKG
;
A
#
# COMPACT_ATOMS: atom_id res chain seq x y z
N MET A 1 6.61 16.05 10.57
CA MET A 1 7.50 16.01 11.77
C MET A 1 8.42 14.79 11.63
N LYS A 2 9.63 14.74 12.24
CA LYS A 2 10.42 13.49 12.20
C LYS A 2 9.73 12.42 13.04
N LEU A 3 9.23 11.35 12.43
CA LEU A 3 8.48 10.29 13.13
C LEU A 3 9.40 9.41 13.97
N ILE A 4 10.50 8.91 13.40
CA ILE A 4 11.49 8.12 14.15
C ILE A 4 12.42 9.07 14.91
N LYS A 5 12.33 9.06 16.25
CA LYS A 5 13.00 10.04 17.12
C LYS A 5 14.45 9.65 17.44
N LYS A 6 14.74 8.35 17.53
CA LYS A 6 16.08 7.79 17.83
C LYS A 6 16.32 6.54 16.98
N GLY A 7 17.59 6.26 16.68
CA GLY A 7 17.97 5.05 15.93
C GLY A 7 17.52 5.04 14.47
N ASP A 8 17.17 6.20 13.89
CA ASP A 8 16.71 6.29 12.51
C ASP A 8 17.71 5.63 11.55
N PRO A 9 17.31 4.59 10.79
CA PRO A 9 18.25 3.80 10.00
C PRO A 9 18.82 4.58 8.81
N ARG A 10 18.27 5.76 8.49
CA ARG A 10 18.83 6.67 7.49
C ARG A 10 20.11 7.35 7.98
N GLU A 11 20.22 7.56 9.30
CA GLU A 11 21.28 8.35 9.92
C GLU A 11 22.20 7.48 10.78
N ALA A 12 21.62 6.61 11.61
CA ALA A 12 22.36 5.74 12.51
C ALA A 12 22.97 4.54 11.76
N ASP A 13 24.04 3.99 12.34
CA ASP A 13 24.69 2.76 11.86
C ASP A 13 24.49 1.58 12.81
N SER A 14 24.00 1.86 14.02
CA SER A 14 23.80 0.82 15.04
C SER A 14 22.73 1.20 16.07
N ILE A 15 22.17 0.16 16.71
CA ILE A 15 21.34 0.26 17.92
C ILE A 15 21.75 -0.79 18.94
N GLN A 16 21.45 -0.51 20.20
CA GLN A 16 21.57 -1.47 21.29
C GLN A 16 20.26 -1.50 22.09
N LEU A 17 19.69 -2.70 22.23
CA LEU A 17 18.49 -2.92 23.03
C LEU A 17 18.84 -3.09 24.52
N GLY A 18 17.87 -2.80 25.40
CA GLY A 18 17.98 -2.87 26.86
C GLY A 18 18.51 -1.60 27.52
N ARG A 19 18.66 -0.51 26.77
CA ARG A 19 19.19 0.77 27.27
C ARG A 19 18.22 1.94 27.16
N ASP A 20 17.31 1.89 26.21
CA ASP A 20 16.40 2.98 25.90
C ASP A 20 15.04 2.39 25.50
N SER A 21 14.00 2.72 26.27
CA SER A 21 12.67 2.14 26.10
C SER A 21 12.07 2.44 24.73
N TYR A 22 12.41 3.56 24.09
CA TYR A 22 11.94 3.88 22.76
C TYR A 22 12.55 2.97 21.70
N LEU A 23 13.86 2.68 21.80
CA LEU A 23 14.51 1.72 20.90
C LEU A 23 14.02 0.30 21.16
N ASP A 24 13.80 -0.06 22.44
CA ASP A 24 13.27 -1.37 22.82
C ASP A 24 11.87 -1.62 22.31
N HIS A 25 11.04 -0.57 22.23
CA HIS A 25 9.73 -0.60 21.58
C HIS A 25 9.90 -0.77 20.07
N LEU A 26 10.48 0.23 19.39
CA LEU A 26 10.52 0.30 17.92
C LEU A 26 11.31 -0.84 17.25
N TYR A 27 12.37 -1.33 17.89
CA TYR A 27 13.27 -2.36 17.35
C TYR A 27 13.21 -3.67 18.15
N GLY A 28 12.29 -3.79 19.11
CA GLY A 28 12.17 -4.94 19.99
C GLY A 28 11.97 -6.27 19.26
N VAL A 29 11.54 -6.24 18.00
CA VAL A 29 11.36 -7.43 17.18
C VAL A 29 12.62 -8.30 17.05
N PHE A 30 13.81 -7.72 17.21
CA PHE A 30 15.07 -8.46 17.17
C PHE A 30 15.30 -9.36 18.40
N ARG A 31 14.46 -9.25 19.42
CA ARG A 31 14.44 -10.11 20.60
C ARG A 31 13.83 -11.48 20.33
N PHE A 32 13.04 -11.63 19.26
CA PHE A 32 12.33 -12.87 19.00
C PHE A 32 13.26 -14.00 18.55
N ASP A 33 13.12 -15.14 19.22
CA ASP A 33 13.58 -16.43 18.73
C ASP A 33 12.40 -17.15 18.08
N ASN A 34 12.28 -16.99 16.76
CA ASN A 34 11.17 -17.53 16.00
C ASN A 34 11.56 -18.86 15.34
N PRO A 35 10.98 -20.01 15.75
CA PRO A 35 11.31 -21.31 15.16
C PRO A 35 10.90 -21.44 13.69
N ARG A 36 10.09 -20.49 13.19
CA ARG A 36 9.63 -20.39 11.79
C ARG A 36 10.35 -19.29 11.02
N ALA A 37 11.39 -18.65 11.54
CA ALA A 37 12.17 -17.64 10.83
C ALA A 37 13.65 -17.74 11.24
N ASP A 38 14.43 -16.69 11.03
CA ASP A 38 15.79 -16.62 11.55
C ASP A 38 15.74 -16.58 13.09
N GLY A 39 16.58 -17.40 13.72
CA GLY A 39 16.64 -17.50 15.18
C GLY A 39 17.23 -16.26 15.84
N PHE A 40 17.09 -16.18 17.16
CA PHE A 40 17.65 -15.07 17.95
C PHE A 40 19.19 -15.01 17.85
N GLN A 41 19.72 -13.79 17.81
CA GLN A 41 21.16 -13.50 17.80
C GLN A 41 21.43 -12.29 18.71
N THR A 42 22.49 -12.38 19.51
CA THR A 42 22.91 -11.27 20.38
C THR A 42 23.56 -10.13 19.60
N GLU A 43 24.17 -10.42 18.46
CA GLU A 43 24.70 -9.45 17.52
C GLU A 43 24.29 -9.86 16.12
N ARG A 44 23.68 -8.95 15.36
CA ARG A 44 23.37 -9.17 13.94
C ARG A 44 23.56 -7.89 13.13
N GLU A 45 23.95 -8.05 11.88
CA GLU A 45 23.98 -6.97 10.90
C GLU A 45 22.82 -7.11 9.95
N GLU A 46 21.97 -6.08 9.87
CA GLU A 46 20.81 -6.10 9.00
C GLU A 46 20.67 -4.92 8.07
N GLU A 47 20.10 -5.21 6.91
CA GLU A 47 19.69 -4.17 5.99
C GLU A 47 18.26 -3.72 6.34
N ILE A 48 18.16 -2.76 7.26
CA ILE A 48 16.88 -2.24 7.73
C ILE A 48 16.15 -1.50 6.59
N ILE A 49 16.86 -0.69 5.82
CA ILE A 49 16.26 -0.03 4.65
C ILE A 49 16.48 -0.96 3.46
N SER A 50 15.40 -1.58 2.97
CA SER A 50 15.49 -2.57 1.90
C SER A 50 16.17 -1.99 0.65
N ARG A 51 17.17 -2.73 0.15
CA ARG A 51 17.98 -2.38 -1.03
C ARG A 51 18.75 -1.06 -0.91
N SER A 52 19.09 -0.64 0.31
CA SER A 52 20.00 0.48 0.56
C SER A 52 21.48 0.10 0.43
N GLY A 53 21.82 -1.18 0.54
CA GLY A 53 23.20 -1.65 0.64
C GLY A 53 23.89 -1.31 1.97
N LYS A 54 23.19 -0.63 2.89
CA LYS A 54 23.71 -0.24 4.20
C LYS A 54 23.37 -1.31 5.24
N LYS A 55 24.39 -1.85 5.90
CA LYS A 55 24.24 -2.76 7.05
C LYS A 55 24.16 -1.96 8.34
N PHE A 56 23.21 -2.33 9.18
CA PHE A 56 22.88 -1.69 10.46
C PHE A 56 23.13 -2.70 11.57
N LYS A 57 24.01 -2.35 12.52
CA LYS A 57 24.42 -3.25 13.61
C LYS A 57 23.38 -3.25 14.73
N ILE A 58 22.97 -4.42 15.17
CA ILE A 58 21.95 -4.57 16.21
C ILE A 58 22.53 -5.46 17.30
N SER A 59 22.62 -4.90 18.51
CA SER A 59 23.04 -5.61 19.72
C SER A 59 21.84 -5.85 20.63
N VAL A 60 21.61 -7.10 21.02
CA VAL A 60 20.53 -7.52 21.91
C VAL A 60 21.09 -8.39 23.04
N PRO A 61 21.00 -7.96 24.31
CA PRO A 61 21.38 -8.80 25.44
C PRO A 61 20.59 -10.12 25.46
N GLU A 62 21.25 -11.24 25.77
CA GLU A 62 20.58 -12.57 25.88
C GLU A 62 19.42 -12.53 26.88
N SER A 63 19.52 -11.72 27.94
CA SER A 63 18.46 -11.54 28.93
C SER A 63 17.16 -10.96 28.37
N LEU A 64 17.18 -10.36 27.18
CA LEU A 64 16.00 -9.81 26.52
C LEU A 64 15.35 -10.77 25.52
N ARG A 65 15.92 -11.95 25.29
CA ARG A 65 15.42 -12.94 24.34
C ARG A 65 13.98 -13.33 24.63
N ILE A 66 13.15 -13.41 23.59
CA ILE A 66 11.76 -13.83 23.65
C ILE A 66 11.59 -15.11 22.82
N ALA A 67 11.47 -16.25 23.50
CA ALA A 67 11.24 -17.52 22.83
C ALA A 67 9.78 -17.65 22.39
N LEU A 68 9.55 -17.82 21.09
CA LEU A 68 8.22 -18.13 20.58
C LEU A 68 7.95 -19.63 20.67
N PRO A 69 6.76 -20.06 21.14
CA PRO A 69 6.39 -21.47 21.16
C PRO A 69 6.15 -22.00 19.74
N GLU A 70 5.97 -23.31 19.62
CA GLU A 70 5.61 -23.93 18.33
C GLU A 70 4.24 -23.44 17.82
N ARG A 71 3.28 -23.09 18.68
CA ARG A 71 2.00 -22.52 18.22
C ARG A 71 2.20 -21.14 17.56
N LYS A 72 1.34 -20.77 16.62
CA LYS A 72 1.44 -19.47 15.90
C LYS A 72 1.37 -18.29 16.88
N ALA A 73 2.18 -17.25 16.66
CA ALA A 73 2.25 -16.07 17.54
C ALA A 73 0.89 -15.36 17.70
N VAL A 74 0.07 -15.34 16.63
CA VAL A 74 -1.29 -14.76 16.66
C VAL A 74 -2.28 -15.52 17.57
N ASN A 75 -1.91 -16.71 18.06
CA ASN A 75 -2.71 -17.52 18.98
C ASN A 75 -2.24 -17.39 20.44
N LEU A 76 -1.34 -16.45 20.72
CA LEU A 76 -0.84 -16.16 22.06
C LEU A 76 -1.62 -14.99 22.63
N ASP A 77 -1.89 -15.00 23.94
CA ASP A 77 -2.52 -13.87 24.64
C ASP A 77 -1.65 -12.60 24.59
N SER A 78 -0.34 -12.77 24.36
CA SER A 78 0.62 -11.70 24.11
C SER A 78 0.34 -10.93 22.82
N PHE A 79 -0.38 -11.50 21.85
CA PHE A 79 -0.66 -10.85 20.58
C PHE A 79 -2.02 -10.14 20.61
N HIS A 80 -2.02 -8.84 20.31
CA HIS A 80 -3.25 -8.06 20.18
C HIS A 80 -3.08 -6.95 19.13
N MET A 81 -4.17 -6.25 18.84
CA MET A 81 -4.20 -5.15 17.88
C MET A 81 -4.96 -3.98 18.46
N ASP A 82 -4.45 -2.78 18.21
CA ASP A 82 -5.03 -1.52 18.63
C ASP A 82 -5.07 -0.53 17.44
N PRO A 83 -5.87 0.54 17.54
CA PRO A 83 -5.67 1.71 16.70
C PRO A 83 -4.22 2.18 16.76
N ILE A 84 -3.70 2.71 15.65
CA ILE A 84 -2.26 2.99 15.48
C ILE A 84 -1.68 3.90 16.57
N GLY A 85 -2.47 4.85 17.08
CA GLY A 85 -2.04 5.78 18.12
C GLY A 85 -0.72 6.48 17.75
N ASP A 86 0.25 6.43 18.65
CA ASP A 86 1.57 7.06 18.45
C ASP A 86 2.58 6.19 17.66
N ASN A 87 2.18 5.02 17.14
CA ASN A 87 3.06 4.07 16.46
C ASN A 87 3.27 4.37 14.96
N LEU A 88 3.14 5.62 14.51
CA LEU A 88 3.44 6.00 13.13
C LEU A 88 4.92 5.78 12.77
N ASP A 89 5.81 5.84 13.76
CA ASP A 89 7.23 5.52 13.59
C ASP A 89 7.48 4.06 13.22
N SER A 90 6.68 3.15 13.78
CA SER A 90 6.68 1.72 13.49
C SER A 90 6.18 1.47 12.07
N MET A 91 5.12 2.16 11.65
CA MET A 91 4.65 2.13 10.26
C MET A 91 5.73 2.66 9.29
N LEU A 92 6.44 3.73 9.66
CA LEU A 92 7.54 4.27 8.85
C LEU A 92 8.71 3.29 8.76
N LEU A 93 9.11 2.69 9.88
CA LEU A 93 10.17 1.69 9.91
C LEU A 93 9.81 0.51 9.01
N LEU A 94 8.61 -0.07 9.18
CA LEU A 94 8.11 -1.17 8.36
C LEU A 94 8.03 -0.82 6.88
N THR A 95 7.65 0.41 6.54
CA THR A 95 7.64 0.94 5.17
C THR A 95 9.05 0.91 4.56
N MET A 96 10.05 1.37 5.30
CA MET A 96 11.46 1.32 4.87
C MET A 96 11.97 -0.13 4.74
N ARG A 97 11.60 -1.00 5.69
CA ARG A 97 11.93 -2.44 5.67
C ARG A 97 11.30 -3.18 4.48
N ALA A 98 10.15 -2.73 4.01
CA ALA A 98 9.51 -3.27 2.80
C ALA A 98 10.05 -2.66 1.49
N GLY A 99 10.92 -1.65 1.58
CA GLY A 99 11.43 -0.91 0.43
C GLY A 99 10.33 -0.12 -0.27
N TRP A 100 9.34 0.36 0.47
CA TRP A 100 8.28 1.19 -0.08
C TRP A 100 8.68 2.67 -0.10
N ASN A 101 8.01 3.46 -0.95
CA ASN A 101 8.45 4.80 -1.37
C ASN A 101 7.83 5.95 -0.54
N GLN A 102 7.07 5.63 0.50
CA GLN A 102 6.36 6.62 1.30
C GLN A 102 7.31 7.42 2.18
N VAL A 103 6.91 8.66 2.43
CA VAL A 103 7.53 9.58 3.39
C VAL A 103 6.62 9.77 4.60
N GLU A 104 7.12 10.43 5.64
CA GLU A 104 6.38 10.77 6.87
C GLU A 104 5.03 11.41 6.56
N ARG A 105 5.02 12.36 5.62
CA ARG A 105 3.83 13.09 5.20
C ARG A 105 2.73 12.17 4.66
N ASP A 106 3.09 11.08 3.98
CA ASP A 106 2.13 10.10 3.48
C ASP A 106 1.44 9.36 4.63
N LEU A 107 2.21 8.97 5.64
CA LEU A 107 1.68 8.27 6.81
C LEU A 107 0.78 9.20 7.64
N GLU A 108 1.20 10.45 7.83
CA GLU A 108 0.38 11.49 8.46
C GLU A 108 -0.96 11.66 7.73
N ARG A 109 -0.94 11.70 6.38
CA ARG A 109 -2.15 11.79 5.54
C ARG A 109 -3.04 10.56 5.69
N ILE A 110 -2.49 9.35 5.61
CA ILE A 110 -3.26 8.09 5.76
C ILE A 110 -4.00 8.05 7.09
N VAL A 111 -3.30 8.41 8.19
CA VAL A 111 -3.91 8.44 9.52
C VAL A 111 -4.96 9.55 9.64
N ALA A 112 -4.72 10.71 9.02
CA ALA A 112 -5.68 11.82 9.03
C ALA A 112 -6.99 11.51 8.26
N LEU A 113 -6.94 10.65 7.25
CA LEU A 113 -8.14 10.24 6.49
C LEU A 113 -9.13 9.46 7.36
N ASP A 114 -8.63 8.61 8.26
CA ASP A 114 -9.43 7.91 9.26
C ASP A 114 -8.56 7.53 10.48
N PRO A 115 -8.62 8.29 11.58
CA PRO A 115 -7.85 8.01 12.79
C PRO A 115 -8.16 6.65 13.44
N GLN A 116 -9.32 6.06 13.17
CA GLN A 116 -9.73 4.75 13.69
C GLN A 116 -9.48 3.61 12.69
N GLY A 117 -9.29 3.93 11.41
CA GLY A 117 -9.04 2.98 10.33
C GLY A 117 -7.58 2.58 10.17
N ASN A 118 -6.72 2.84 11.15
CA ASN A 118 -5.30 2.52 11.11
C ASN A 118 -4.92 1.71 12.33
N PHE A 119 -4.17 0.63 12.13
CA PHE A 119 -3.96 -0.38 13.16
C PHE A 119 -2.48 -0.72 13.32
N VAL A 120 -2.15 -1.10 14.54
CA VAL A 120 -0.86 -1.69 14.91
C VAL A 120 -1.14 -3.01 15.64
N ALA A 121 -0.39 -4.05 15.30
CA ALA A 121 -0.37 -5.26 16.11
C ALA A 121 0.81 -5.20 17.07
N HIS A 122 0.56 -5.58 18.31
CA HIS A 122 1.54 -5.63 19.38
C HIS A 122 1.81 -7.07 19.80
N PHE A 123 3.02 -7.28 20.31
CA PHE A 123 3.37 -8.47 21.05
C PHE A 123 3.87 -8.05 22.44
N THR A 124 3.06 -8.29 23.46
CA THR A 124 3.31 -7.84 24.84
C THR A 124 3.63 -8.97 25.80
N GLY A 125 4.54 -8.68 26.71
CA GLY A 125 4.86 -9.52 27.86
C GLY A 125 5.06 -8.66 29.10
N PRO A 126 5.53 -9.26 30.21
CA PRO A 126 5.68 -8.55 31.48
C PRO A 126 6.55 -7.28 31.38
N ASP A 127 7.62 -7.32 30.57
CA ASP A 127 8.63 -6.26 30.48
C ASP A 127 8.82 -5.75 29.04
N TYR A 128 7.87 -6.00 28.15
CA TYR A 128 7.97 -5.56 26.76
C TYR A 128 6.62 -5.31 26.12
N ASP A 129 6.62 -4.29 25.28
CA ASP A 129 5.59 -4.02 24.29
C ASP A 129 6.32 -3.76 22.96
N ILE A 130 5.96 -4.50 21.93
CA ILE A 130 6.68 -4.48 20.65
C ILE A 130 5.63 -4.39 19.54
N PRO A 131 5.64 -3.30 18.73
CA PRO A 131 4.84 -3.22 17.52
C PRO A 131 5.43 -4.16 16.47
N VAL A 132 4.62 -5.07 15.94
CA VAL A 132 5.07 -6.16 15.06
C VAL A 132 4.51 -6.08 13.64
N ALA A 133 3.40 -5.35 13.47
CA ALA A 133 2.78 -5.13 12.17
C ALA A 133 1.90 -3.88 12.16
N THR A 134 1.60 -3.38 10.98
CA THR A 134 0.64 -2.29 10.75
C THR A 134 -0.32 -2.63 9.63
N ALA A 135 -1.45 -1.94 9.57
CA ALA A 135 -2.39 -1.95 8.46
C ALA A 135 -3.23 -0.67 8.44
N SER A 136 -3.85 -0.38 7.30
CA SER A 136 -4.75 0.77 7.12
C SER A 136 -5.98 0.38 6.29
N VAL A 137 -7.11 0.97 6.63
CA VAL A 137 -8.38 0.95 5.91
C VAL A 137 -8.71 2.40 5.61
N ALA A 138 -8.30 2.89 4.44
CA ALA A 138 -8.56 4.26 4.03
C ALA A 138 -10.01 4.40 3.53
N PRO A 139 -10.79 5.38 4.01
CA PRO A 139 -12.09 5.66 3.44
C PRO A 139 -11.92 6.25 2.04
N LEU A 140 -12.61 5.69 1.05
CA LEU A 140 -12.73 6.27 -0.28
C LEU A 140 -14.11 6.87 -0.38
N GLY A 141 -14.13 8.18 -0.21
CA GLY A 141 -15.38 8.90 -0.26
C GLY A 141 -16.37 8.46 0.80
N ALA A 142 -17.65 8.59 0.49
CA ALA A 142 -18.72 8.28 1.42
C ALA A 142 -18.97 6.77 1.61
N ARG A 143 -18.68 5.93 0.60
CA ARG A 143 -19.24 4.56 0.53
C ARG A 143 -18.24 3.43 0.41
N HIS A 144 -16.97 3.72 0.24
CA HIS A 144 -15.98 2.70 -0.12
C HIS A 144 -14.79 2.75 0.82
N THR A 145 -14.02 1.67 0.86
CA THR A 145 -12.79 1.55 1.62
C THR A 145 -11.70 0.93 0.79
N TRP A 146 -10.47 1.20 1.20
CA TRP A 146 -9.33 0.64 0.54
C TRP A 146 -8.27 0.22 1.55
N ILE A 147 -7.91 -1.06 1.50
CA ILE A 147 -6.98 -1.66 2.45
C ILE A 147 -5.57 -1.56 1.90
N GLY A 148 -4.67 -1.04 2.73
CA GLY A 148 -3.27 -0.85 2.40
C GLY A 148 -2.39 -0.92 3.65
N MET A 149 -1.10 -0.65 3.47
CA MET A 149 -0.12 -0.58 4.57
C MET A 149 -0.05 -1.84 5.46
N ILE A 150 -0.48 -3.00 4.95
CA ILE A 150 -0.32 -4.31 5.61
C ILE A 150 1.16 -4.67 5.56
N LEU A 151 1.85 -4.39 6.66
CA LEU A 151 3.29 -4.56 6.80
C LEU A 151 3.55 -5.38 8.06
N VAL A 152 4.38 -6.41 7.94
CA VAL A 152 4.77 -7.27 9.06
C VAL A 152 6.28 -7.35 9.11
N HIS A 153 6.85 -7.25 10.30
CA HIS A 153 8.28 -7.47 10.48
C HIS A 153 8.72 -8.83 9.92
N PRO A 154 9.83 -8.89 9.16
CA PRO A 154 10.35 -10.14 8.63
C PRO A 154 10.53 -11.24 9.67
N GLU A 155 10.97 -10.86 10.87
CA GLU A 155 11.24 -11.73 12.02
C GLU A 155 9.98 -12.47 12.52
N LEU A 156 8.78 -11.95 12.25
CA LEU A 156 7.50 -12.56 12.64
C LEU A 156 6.66 -13.05 11.46
N ARG A 157 7.28 -13.22 10.29
CA ARG A 157 6.60 -13.88 9.16
C ARG A 157 6.29 -15.34 9.47
N ARG A 158 5.34 -15.89 8.72
CA ARG A 158 4.81 -17.26 8.88
C ARG A 158 4.15 -17.55 10.23
N GLN A 159 3.87 -16.51 11.03
CA GLN A 159 3.17 -16.60 12.31
C GLN A 159 1.68 -16.25 12.22
N GLY A 160 1.13 -16.04 11.02
CA GLY A 160 -0.29 -15.71 10.80
C GLY A 160 -0.63 -14.22 10.96
N VAL A 161 0.36 -13.36 11.26
CA VAL A 161 0.15 -11.92 11.55
C VAL A 161 -0.55 -11.20 10.40
N ALA A 162 -0.10 -11.37 9.16
CA ALA A 162 -0.72 -10.72 8.00
C ALA A 162 -2.19 -11.12 7.81
N ASN A 163 -2.52 -12.41 7.98
CA ASN A 163 -3.91 -12.88 7.91
C ASN A 163 -4.76 -12.25 9.02
N ALA A 164 -4.23 -12.18 10.25
CA ALA A 164 -4.93 -11.56 11.37
C ALA A 164 -5.19 -10.07 11.12
N MET A 165 -4.18 -9.32 10.65
CA MET A 165 -4.33 -7.91 10.28
C MET A 165 -5.39 -7.73 9.19
N MET A 166 -5.37 -8.57 8.17
CA MET A 166 -6.33 -8.52 7.08
C MET A 166 -7.76 -8.78 7.56
N GLN A 167 -7.97 -9.82 8.38
CA GLN A 167 -9.28 -10.10 8.97
C GLN A 167 -9.79 -8.93 9.83
N HIS A 168 -8.89 -8.28 10.57
CA HIS A 168 -9.24 -7.08 11.34
C HIS A 168 -9.68 -5.94 10.42
N CYS A 169 -8.93 -5.67 9.35
CA CYS A 169 -9.26 -4.63 8.37
C CYS A 169 -10.62 -4.88 7.69
N VAL A 170 -10.92 -6.12 7.33
CA VAL A 170 -12.23 -6.49 6.76
C VAL A 170 -13.35 -6.23 7.76
N ARG A 171 -13.21 -6.68 9.02
CA ARG A 171 -14.23 -6.42 10.06
C ARG A 171 -14.44 -4.92 10.28
N TYR A 172 -13.35 -4.15 10.32
CA TYR A 172 -13.46 -2.70 10.44
C TYR A 172 -14.21 -2.10 9.25
N ALA A 173 -13.80 -2.41 8.01
CA ALA A 173 -14.46 -1.93 6.79
C ALA A 173 -15.97 -2.24 6.76
N LEU A 174 -16.36 -3.47 7.14
CA LEU A 174 -17.75 -3.88 7.25
C LEU A 174 -18.51 -3.12 8.35
N SER A 175 -17.88 -2.89 9.51
CA SER A 175 -18.48 -2.12 10.60
C SER A 175 -18.76 -0.66 10.22
N GLN A 176 -18.03 -0.12 9.24
CA GLN A 176 -18.27 1.22 8.69
C GLN A 176 -19.44 1.26 7.68
N GLY A 177 -20.06 0.11 7.37
CA GLY A 177 -21.17 0.01 6.41
C GLY A 177 -20.76 0.30 4.96
N LYS A 178 -19.50 0.05 4.61
CA LYS A 178 -18.92 0.40 3.30
C LYS A 178 -19.14 -0.74 2.30
N ILE A 179 -19.41 -0.38 1.05
CA ILE A 179 -19.87 -1.30 -0.01
C ILE A 179 -18.68 -1.93 -0.73
N ILE A 180 -17.76 -1.10 -1.23
CA ILE A 180 -16.61 -1.58 -2.02
C ILE A 180 -15.40 -1.60 -1.11
N ASN A 181 -14.70 -2.72 -1.08
CA ASN A 181 -13.49 -2.91 -0.31
C ASN A 181 -12.38 -3.48 -1.20
N GLY A 182 -11.47 -2.62 -1.65
CA GLY A 182 -10.38 -2.97 -2.57
C GLY A 182 -9.01 -3.01 -1.91
N LEU A 183 -8.02 -3.56 -2.63
CA LEU A 183 -6.58 -3.47 -2.32
C LEU A 183 -5.71 -3.68 -3.58
N ASP A 184 -4.48 -3.18 -3.58
CA ASP A 184 -3.44 -3.52 -4.54
C ASP A 184 -2.41 -4.49 -3.94
N ALA A 185 -2.46 -5.75 -4.38
CA ALA A 185 -1.70 -6.84 -3.77
C ALA A 185 -0.31 -7.04 -4.39
N THR A 186 0.74 -7.06 -3.56
CA THR A 186 2.04 -7.62 -3.99
C THR A 186 1.93 -9.13 -4.24
N PRO A 187 2.84 -9.76 -5.01
CA PRO A 187 2.86 -11.22 -5.19
C PRO A 187 2.77 -12.01 -3.88
N MET A 188 3.49 -11.55 -2.84
CA MET A 188 3.47 -12.17 -1.52
C MET A 188 2.14 -12.01 -0.78
N GLY A 189 1.41 -10.91 -1.03
CA GLY A 189 0.12 -10.64 -0.40
C GLY A 189 -1.05 -11.40 -1.01
N ASN A 190 -0.97 -11.79 -2.29
CA ASN A 190 -2.08 -12.44 -3.01
C ASN A 190 -2.68 -13.65 -2.27
N THR A 191 -1.84 -14.48 -1.63
CA THR A 191 -2.30 -15.65 -0.88
C THR A 191 -3.03 -15.29 0.41
N VAL A 192 -2.59 -14.23 1.09
CA VAL A 192 -3.23 -13.69 2.30
C VAL A 192 -4.61 -13.16 1.99
N TYR A 193 -4.75 -12.41 0.89
CA TYR A 193 -6.01 -11.74 0.55
C TYR A 193 -7.05 -12.70 -0.03
N GLY A 194 -6.62 -13.69 -0.82
CA GLY A 194 -7.51 -14.74 -1.31
C GLY A 194 -8.20 -15.51 -0.18
N ALA A 195 -7.51 -15.73 0.95
CA ALA A 195 -8.04 -16.41 2.13
C ALA A 195 -9.14 -15.63 2.87
N VAL A 196 -9.42 -14.38 2.47
CA VAL A 196 -10.53 -13.56 3.01
C VAL A 196 -11.49 -13.08 1.91
N GLY A 197 -11.51 -13.81 0.77
CA GLY A 197 -12.49 -13.61 -0.29
C GLY A 197 -12.10 -12.63 -1.38
N TYR A 198 -10.87 -12.12 -1.42
CA TYR A 198 -10.44 -11.22 -2.49
C TYR A 198 -10.21 -11.97 -3.81
N VAL A 199 -10.57 -11.33 -4.91
CA VAL A 199 -10.34 -11.79 -6.29
C VAL A 199 -9.54 -10.73 -7.02
N GLY A 200 -8.54 -11.16 -7.80
CA GLY A 200 -7.75 -10.27 -8.64
C GLY A 200 -8.48 -9.93 -9.93
N SER A 201 -8.35 -8.68 -10.37
CA SER A 201 -8.84 -8.17 -11.67
C SER A 201 -7.66 -8.03 -12.64
N TYR A 202 -6.94 -6.91 -12.62
CA TYR A 202 -5.83 -6.63 -13.53
C TYR A 202 -4.52 -6.30 -12.80
N ARG A 203 -3.42 -6.23 -13.56
CA ARG A 203 -2.07 -5.97 -13.02
C ARG A 203 -1.67 -4.51 -13.16
N ILE A 204 -0.95 -4.04 -12.16
CA ILE A 204 -0.38 -2.70 -12.09
C ILE A 204 1.12 -2.84 -11.91
N TRP A 205 1.90 -2.14 -12.72
CA TRP A 205 3.35 -2.17 -12.66
C TRP A 205 3.89 -0.86 -12.11
N ARG A 206 4.61 -0.93 -10.99
CA ARG A 206 5.50 0.15 -10.58
C ARG A 206 6.71 0.15 -11.47
N CYS A 207 6.91 1.30 -12.09
CA CYS A 207 8.00 1.54 -13.01
C CYS A 207 8.70 2.82 -12.63
N PHE A 208 10.01 2.88 -12.84
CA PHE A 208 10.72 4.16 -12.80
C PHE A 208 11.23 4.58 -14.16
N PHE A 209 11.48 5.87 -14.30
CA PHE A 209 11.99 6.46 -15.52
C PHE A 209 12.74 7.77 -15.23
N PRO A 210 13.75 8.13 -16.05
CA PRO A 210 14.42 9.42 -15.95
C PRO A 210 13.51 10.53 -16.48
N THR A 211 13.36 11.62 -15.72
CA THR A 211 12.55 12.80 -16.10
C THR A 211 13.15 13.56 -17.27
N ALA A 212 14.48 13.58 -17.38
CA ALA A 212 15.23 14.23 -18.45
C ALA A 212 14.87 13.75 -19.87
N GLN A 213 14.27 12.56 -20.02
CA GLN A 213 13.81 12.08 -21.34
C GLN A 213 12.72 12.97 -21.95
N PHE A 214 12.06 13.80 -21.14
CA PHE A 214 11.00 14.71 -21.57
C PHE A 214 11.49 16.12 -21.95
N ARG A 215 12.79 16.43 -21.80
CA ARG A 215 13.35 17.78 -22.10
C ARG A 215 13.01 18.26 -23.52
N GLU A 216 13.23 17.38 -24.50
CA GLU A 216 13.05 17.67 -25.92
C GLU A 216 11.71 17.17 -26.47
N VAL A 217 10.83 16.63 -25.61
CA VAL A 217 9.50 16.20 -26.03
C VAL A 217 8.66 17.44 -26.34
N LYS A 218 8.23 17.54 -27.60
CA LYS A 218 7.25 18.55 -28.02
C LYS A 218 5.88 18.15 -27.48
N TYR A 219 5.22 19.08 -26.81
CA TYR A 219 3.87 18.92 -26.30
C TYR A 219 3.12 20.24 -26.41
N ASP A 220 1.80 20.17 -26.42
CA ASP A 220 0.95 21.35 -26.36
C ASP A 220 0.57 21.63 -24.91
N GLY A 221 1.12 22.71 -24.35
CA GLY A 221 0.85 23.15 -22.98
C GLY A 221 -0.23 24.22 -22.87
N SER A 222 -0.84 24.67 -23.98
CA SER A 222 -1.81 25.78 -23.97
C SER A 222 -3.07 25.48 -23.15
N HIS A 223 -3.42 24.21 -23.04
CA HIS A 223 -4.56 23.69 -22.29
C HIS A 223 -4.22 23.24 -20.86
N ILE A 224 -2.94 23.32 -20.46
CA ILE A 224 -2.47 22.85 -19.17
C ILE A 224 -2.36 24.02 -18.20
N SER A 225 -2.97 23.87 -17.03
CA SER A 225 -2.84 24.80 -15.91
C SER A 225 -2.65 24.06 -14.61
N ARG A 226 -2.13 24.76 -13.59
CA ARG A 226 -2.03 24.22 -12.23
C ARG A 226 -3.43 24.07 -11.64
N VAL A 227 -3.62 23.04 -10.81
CA VAL A 227 -4.85 22.83 -10.06
C VAL A 227 -4.91 23.85 -8.93
N GLU A 228 -5.87 24.76 -8.96
CA GLU A 228 -6.17 25.67 -7.86
C GLU A 228 -7.26 25.10 -6.94
N GLU A 229 -7.42 25.68 -5.76
CA GLU A 229 -8.44 25.21 -4.79
C GLU A 229 -9.85 25.29 -5.37
N SER A 230 -10.12 26.28 -6.21
CA SER A 230 -11.40 26.45 -6.92
C SER A 230 -11.70 25.34 -7.94
N ASP A 231 -10.69 24.62 -8.43
CA ASP A 231 -10.87 23.52 -9.39
C ASP A 231 -11.24 22.19 -8.71
N LEU A 232 -11.02 22.07 -7.39
CA LEU A 232 -11.08 20.78 -6.71
C LEU A 232 -12.44 20.09 -6.80
N GLU A 233 -13.55 20.84 -6.73
CA GLU A 233 -14.88 20.23 -6.84
C GLU A 233 -15.13 19.63 -8.23
N GLU A 234 -14.66 20.30 -9.28
CA GLU A 234 -14.79 19.81 -10.65
C GLU A 234 -13.87 18.62 -10.88
N LEU A 235 -12.63 18.71 -10.41
CA LEU A 235 -11.64 17.64 -10.49
C LEU A 235 -12.10 16.37 -9.78
N VAL A 236 -12.69 16.50 -8.58
CA VAL A 236 -13.25 15.36 -7.84
C VAL A 236 -14.39 14.69 -8.61
N ARG A 237 -15.27 15.46 -9.25
CA ARG A 237 -16.33 14.89 -10.10
C ARG A 237 -15.76 14.21 -11.34
N TYR A 238 -14.78 14.82 -11.99
CA TYR A 238 -14.08 14.25 -13.15
C TYR A 238 -13.44 12.90 -12.80
N ASP A 239 -12.73 12.83 -11.67
CA ASP A 239 -12.07 11.62 -11.18
C ASP A 239 -13.08 10.53 -10.79
N ALA A 240 -14.12 10.88 -10.03
CA ALA A 240 -15.15 9.93 -9.62
C ALA A 240 -15.89 9.30 -10.82
N ALA A 241 -16.12 10.07 -11.89
CA ALA A 241 -16.74 9.55 -13.12
C ALA A 241 -15.85 8.54 -13.88
N ARG A 242 -14.56 8.48 -13.57
CA ARG A 242 -13.58 7.59 -14.20
C ARG A 242 -13.12 6.48 -13.28
N TRP A 243 -13.54 6.48 -12.01
CA TRP A 243 -13.29 5.39 -11.07
C TRP A 243 -14.36 5.32 -9.96
N LEU A 244 -13.97 5.65 -8.74
CA LEU A 244 -14.75 5.67 -7.52
C LEU A 244 -14.66 7.07 -6.92
N GLU A 245 -15.69 7.43 -6.16
CA GLU A 245 -15.62 8.65 -5.35
C GLU A 245 -14.53 8.50 -4.29
N ARG A 246 -13.54 9.39 -4.37
CA ARG A 246 -12.39 9.47 -3.46
C ARG A 246 -11.96 10.90 -3.20
N GLY A 247 -12.91 11.83 -3.21
CA GLY A 247 -12.62 13.26 -3.15
C GLY A 247 -11.87 13.67 -1.89
N ASN A 248 -12.13 12.99 -0.77
CA ASN A 248 -11.36 13.14 0.47
C ASN A 248 -9.87 12.85 0.26
N VAL A 249 -9.52 11.80 -0.46
CA VAL A 249 -8.13 11.45 -0.77
C VAL A 249 -7.52 12.43 -1.77
N LEU A 250 -8.25 12.73 -2.84
CA LEU A 250 -7.73 13.57 -3.92
C LEU A 250 -7.39 14.98 -3.43
N ARG A 251 -8.17 15.52 -2.48
CA ARG A 251 -7.87 16.82 -1.83
C ARG A 251 -6.60 16.78 -1.01
N GLU A 252 -6.38 15.73 -0.22
CA GLU A 252 -5.15 15.62 0.57
C GLU A 252 -3.93 15.39 -0.33
N LEU A 253 -4.06 14.58 -1.39
CA LEU A 253 -3.01 14.42 -2.39
C LEU A 253 -2.70 15.74 -3.09
N TRP A 254 -3.72 16.54 -3.46
CA TRP A 254 -3.50 17.87 -4.02
C TRP A 254 -2.74 18.79 -3.05
N ARG A 255 -3.07 18.77 -1.75
CA ARG A 255 -2.33 19.54 -0.73
C ARG A 255 -0.84 19.19 -0.71
N ASP A 256 -0.52 17.91 -0.89
CA ASP A 256 0.86 17.42 -0.92
C ASP A 256 1.55 17.59 -2.29
N SER A 257 0.76 17.89 -3.33
CA SER A 257 1.18 18.04 -4.73
C SER A 257 1.03 19.46 -5.28
N ARG A 258 0.79 20.48 -4.45
CA ARG A 258 0.42 21.83 -4.92
C ARG A 258 1.30 22.41 -6.04
N GLU A 259 2.59 22.12 -6.01
CA GLU A 259 3.54 22.62 -7.02
C GLU A 259 3.53 21.82 -8.33
N GLU A 260 3.04 20.57 -8.29
CA GLU A 260 3.07 19.61 -9.40
C GLU A 260 1.70 18.93 -9.60
N ALA A 261 0.63 19.68 -9.39
CA ALA A 261 -0.74 19.28 -9.69
C ALA A 261 -1.22 20.06 -10.90
N TYR A 262 -1.49 19.35 -12.00
CA TYR A 262 -1.88 19.94 -13.27
C TYR A 262 -3.17 19.34 -13.80
N LEU A 263 -3.95 20.15 -14.50
CA LEU A 263 -5.15 19.75 -15.23
C LEU A 263 -5.05 20.22 -16.69
N SER A 264 -5.61 19.40 -17.59
CA SER A 264 -5.78 19.71 -19.02
C SER A 264 -7.26 19.97 -19.27
N ARG A 265 -7.58 21.08 -19.94
CA ARG A 265 -8.95 21.42 -20.33
C ARG A 265 -9.10 21.44 -21.84
N ASN A 266 -10.18 20.88 -22.36
CA ASN A 266 -10.48 20.94 -23.80
C ASN A 266 -10.89 22.38 -24.23
N ASP A 267 -11.16 22.58 -25.52
CA ASP A 267 -11.57 23.88 -26.07
C ASP A 267 -12.90 24.43 -25.49
N ASN A 268 -13.74 23.56 -24.93
CA ASN A 268 -14.98 23.95 -24.25
C ASN A 268 -14.75 24.37 -22.79
N GLY A 269 -13.53 24.21 -22.27
CA GLY A 269 -13.17 24.49 -20.88
C GLY A 269 -13.39 23.32 -19.93
N ASP A 270 -13.85 22.15 -20.40
CA ASP A 270 -14.05 20.98 -19.54
C ASP A 270 -12.72 20.25 -19.28
N ILE A 271 -12.54 19.72 -18.06
CA ILE A 271 -11.37 18.87 -17.75
C ILE A 271 -11.40 17.62 -18.66
N GLU A 272 -10.27 17.37 -19.32
CA GLU A 272 -10.00 16.15 -20.14
C GLU A 272 -8.82 15.32 -19.58
N GLY A 273 -8.22 15.76 -18.49
CA GLY A 273 -7.19 15.02 -17.75
C GLY A 273 -6.60 15.79 -16.59
N TYR A 274 -5.95 15.07 -15.69
CA TYR A 274 -5.16 15.64 -14.60
C TYR A 274 -3.98 14.74 -14.26
N LEU A 275 -2.92 15.33 -13.70
CA LEU A 275 -1.75 14.62 -13.21
C LEU A 275 -1.23 15.33 -11.96
N LEU A 276 -1.10 14.59 -10.86
CA LEU A 276 -0.46 15.06 -9.63
C LEU A 276 0.89 14.36 -9.46
N ALA A 277 1.88 15.09 -8.96
CA ALA A 277 3.15 14.52 -8.53
C ALA A 277 3.52 14.97 -7.12
N ARG A 278 4.15 14.09 -6.36
CA ARG A 278 4.58 14.38 -4.98
C ARG A 278 5.91 13.73 -4.65
N PRO A 279 6.65 14.25 -3.66
CA PRO A 279 7.87 13.60 -3.18
C PRO A 279 7.61 12.17 -2.72
N GLY A 280 8.64 11.33 -2.88
CA GLY A 280 8.72 10.00 -2.29
C GLY A 280 10.15 9.74 -1.82
N ARG A 281 10.32 8.73 -0.97
CA ARG A 281 11.58 8.44 -0.29
C ARG A 281 12.69 8.00 -1.24
N LEU A 282 12.35 7.23 -2.28
CA LEU A 282 13.27 6.75 -3.31
C LEU A 282 13.17 7.60 -4.58
N ARG A 283 11.95 7.93 -5.00
CA ARG A 283 11.65 8.70 -6.22
C ARG A 283 10.37 9.52 -6.04
N PHE A 284 10.21 10.59 -6.81
CA PHE A 284 8.92 11.28 -6.90
C PHE A 284 7.85 10.32 -7.42
N PHE A 285 6.64 10.42 -6.87
CA PHE A 285 5.47 9.78 -7.47
C PHE A 285 4.92 10.68 -8.58
N VAL A 286 4.63 10.08 -9.74
CA VAL A 286 3.82 10.66 -10.82
C VAL A 286 2.51 9.89 -10.84
N GLY A 287 1.49 10.47 -10.21
CA GLY A 287 0.20 9.87 -9.93
C GLY A 287 -0.48 10.54 -8.72
N PRO A 288 -1.81 10.70 -8.71
CA PRO A 288 -2.74 10.06 -9.65
C PRO A 288 -2.73 10.74 -11.01
N PHE A 289 -2.96 9.95 -12.06
CA PHE A 289 -2.86 10.40 -13.44
C PHE A 289 -3.96 9.75 -14.30
N SER A 290 -4.93 10.58 -14.69
CA SER A 290 -6.05 10.17 -15.54
C SER A 290 -6.27 11.17 -16.67
N ALA A 291 -6.65 10.68 -17.84
CA ALA A 291 -6.97 11.50 -19.00
C ALA A 291 -7.89 10.75 -19.97
N ASP A 292 -8.70 11.49 -20.72
CA ASP A 292 -9.71 10.95 -21.63
C ASP A 292 -9.13 10.29 -22.88
N SER A 293 -7.90 10.67 -23.26
CA SER A 293 -7.18 10.06 -24.38
C SER A 293 -5.67 10.21 -24.24
N GLU A 294 -4.92 9.62 -25.19
CA GLU A 294 -3.45 9.63 -25.19
C GLU A 294 -2.86 11.03 -25.33
N LYS A 295 -3.48 11.92 -26.10
CA LYS A 295 -2.99 13.28 -26.35
C LYS A 295 -2.90 14.13 -25.07
N PRO A 296 -3.98 14.37 -24.29
CA PRO A 296 -3.88 15.08 -23.02
C PRO A 296 -2.97 14.38 -22.02
N ALA A 297 -2.95 13.04 -22.02
CA ALA A 297 -2.05 12.28 -21.17
C ALA A 297 -0.57 12.58 -21.48
N ALA A 298 -0.18 12.50 -22.76
CA ALA A 298 1.18 12.80 -23.21
C ALA A 298 1.59 14.23 -22.85
N ASN A 299 0.69 15.21 -23.05
CA ASN A 299 0.94 16.61 -22.74
C ASN A 299 1.14 16.83 -21.23
N LEU A 300 0.24 16.30 -20.39
CA LEU A 300 0.33 16.40 -18.93
C LEU A 300 1.62 15.78 -18.39
N LEU A 301 1.98 14.60 -18.89
CA LEU A 301 3.19 13.90 -18.48
C LEU A 301 4.46 14.67 -18.89
N ALA A 302 4.53 15.15 -20.13
CA ALA A 302 5.66 15.94 -20.59
C ALA A 302 5.81 17.26 -19.80
N HIS A 303 4.70 17.95 -19.54
CA HIS A 303 4.68 19.18 -18.74
C HIS A 303 5.22 18.93 -17.32
N THR A 304 4.65 17.94 -16.63
CA THR A 304 5.03 17.60 -15.25
C THR A 304 6.48 17.16 -15.17
N CYS A 305 6.94 16.29 -16.07
CA CYS A 305 8.32 15.81 -16.03
C CYS A 305 9.35 16.90 -16.36
N ARG A 306 9.00 17.88 -17.22
CA ARG A 306 9.86 19.05 -17.45
C ARG A 306 9.93 19.97 -16.23
N SER A 307 8.81 20.17 -15.53
CA SER A 307 8.82 20.90 -14.25
C SER A 307 9.74 20.21 -13.23
N LEU A 308 9.53 18.91 -13.02
CA LEU A 308 10.34 18.09 -12.10
C LEU A 308 11.84 18.11 -12.45
N ASP A 309 12.20 17.89 -13.72
CA ASP A 309 13.59 17.92 -14.18
C ASP A 309 14.24 19.30 -13.97
N SER A 310 13.51 20.39 -14.23
CA SER A 310 14.01 21.76 -13.99
C SER A 310 14.31 22.05 -12.51
N ARG A 311 13.69 21.29 -11.60
CA ARG A 311 13.89 21.34 -10.15
C ARG A 311 14.94 20.32 -9.66
N GLY A 312 15.61 19.62 -10.56
CA GLY A 312 16.65 18.65 -10.23
C GLY A 312 16.13 17.26 -9.83
N VAL A 313 14.84 16.97 -10.02
CA VAL A 313 14.31 15.61 -9.82
C VAL A 313 14.69 14.76 -11.03
N SER A 314 15.66 13.85 -10.86
CA SER A 314 16.24 13.05 -11.94
C SER A 314 15.37 11.87 -12.40
N GLU A 315 14.64 11.27 -11.48
CA GLU A 315 13.87 10.04 -11.72
C GLU A 315 12.54 10.06 -10.95
N ALA A 316 11.52 9.47 -11.56
CA ALA A 316 10.18 9.36 -11.00
C ALA A 316 9.68 7.91 -11.04
N PHE A 317 8.74 7.59 -10.15
CA PHE A 317 7.92 6.39 -10.21
C PHE A 317 6.55 6.71 -10.82
N ILE A 318 6.05 5.77 -11.61
CA ILE A 318 4.66 5.69 -12.04
C ILE A 318 4.18 4.26 -11.86
N ASP A 319 2.97 4.10 -11.35
CA ASP A 319 2.30 2.81 -11.24
C ASP A 319 1.30 2.73 -12.39
N THR A 320 1.57 1.92 -13.40
CA THR A 320 0.81 1.93 -14.66
C THR A 320 0.08 0.60 -14.88
N PRO A 321 -1.20 0.61 -15.32
CA PRO A 321 -1.91 -0.64 -15.61
C PRO A 321 -1.27 -1.34 -16.81
N GLU A 322 -1.31 -2.67 -16.81
CA GLU A 322 -0.67 -3.49 -17.85
C GLU A 322 -1.15 -3.19 -19.28
N SER A 323 -2.37 -2.68 -19.43
CA SER A 323 -2.95 -2.27 -20.72
C SER A 323 -2.27 -1.07 -21.37
N ARG A 324 -1.33 -0.41 -20.67
CA ARG A 324 -0.50 0.67 -21.24
C ARG A 324 0.79 0.20 -21.89
N PHE A 325 1.02 -1.10 -21.91
CA PHE A 325 2.17 -1.70 -22.56
C PHE A 325 1.75 -2.42 -23.83
N ALA A 326 2.51 -2.23 -24.91
CA ALA A 326 2.33 -2.99 -26.13
C ALA A 326 2.65 -4.48 -25.93
N ASP A 327 3.58 -4.79 -25.03
CA ASP A 327 3.87 -6.15 -24.55
C ASP A 327 3.68 -6.21 -23.02
N PRO A 328 2.58 -6.80 -22.52
CA PRO A 328 2.25 -6.82 -21.08
C PRO A 328 3.14 -7.77 -20.24
N GLY A 329 4.06 -8.51 -20.86
CA GLY A 329 4.91 -9.48 -20.17
C GLY A 329 4.22 -10.83 -19.93
N LYS A 330 4.93 -11.77 -19.29
CA LYS A 330 4.40 -13.10 -18.93
C LYS A 330 4.43 -13.29 -17.42
N TYR A 331 3.31 -13.76 -16.87
CA TYR A 331 3.11 -13.84 -15.44
C TYR A 331 3.22 -15.26 -14.90
N ASP A 332 4.01 -15.39 -13.84
CA ASP A 332 4.05 -16.58 -12.99
C ASP A 332 3.63 -16.18 -11.57
N ARG A 333 2.51 -16.75 -11.11
CA ARG A 333 1.95 -16.48 -9.78
C ARG A 333 2.84 -16.98 -8.63
N SER A 334 3.78 -17.88 -8.91
CA SER A 334 4.72 -18.41 -7.92
C SER A 334 5.94 -17.51 -7.71
N LEU A 335 6.19 -16.55 -8.61
CA LEU A 335 7.38 -15.70 -8.57
C LEU A 335 7.09 -14.33 -7.95
N PHE A 336 7.98 -13.88 -7.08
CA PHE A 336 7.94 -12.53 -6.53
C PHE A 336 8.51 -11.47 -7.50
N ASP A 337 9.59 -11.80 -8.21
CA ASP A 337 10.12 -10.97 -9.29
C ASP A 337 9.87 -11.68 -10.62
N GLN A 338 9.08 -11.05 -11.47
CA GLN A 338 8.68 -11.64 -12.75
C GLN A 338 9.87 -11.59 -13.73
N VAL A 339 10.16 -12.73 -14.37
CA VAL A 339 11.25 -12.83 -15.34
C VAL A 339 10.93 -12.04 -16.62
N ASN A 340 9.69 -12.14 -17.12
CA ASN A 340 9.24 -11.47 -18.33
C ASN A 340 8.40 -10.25 -17.98
N LYS A 341 9.05 -9.11 -17.81
CA LYS A 341 8.43 -7.82 -17.48
C LYS A 341 7.82 -7.16 -18.73
N PRO A 342 6.79 -6.32 -18.58
CA PRO A 342 6.18 -5.63 -19.70
C PRO A 342 7.15 -4.65 -20.38
N SER A 343 6.90 -4.34 -21.65
CA SER A 343 7.68 -3.39 -22.43
C SER A 343 6.82 -2.62 -23.44
N GLY A 344 7.38 -1.56 -24.01
CA GLY A 344 6.65 -0.71 -24.97
C GLY A 344 5.52 0.09 -24.31
N HIS A 345 5.83 0.82 -23.23
CA HIS A 345 4.85 1.71 -22.58
C HIS A 345 4.41 2.82 -23.54
N ALA A 346 3.11 3.09 -23.62
CA ALA A 346 2.50 4.00 -24.60
C ALA A 346 3.11 5.41 -24.59
N LEU A 347 3.43 5.96 -23.41
CA LEU A 347 3.91 7.33 -23.27
C LEU A 347 5.39 7.50 -22.87
N ILE A 348 6.03 6.44 -22.39
CA ILE A 348 7.34 6.55 -21.71
C ILE A 348 8.30 5.57 -22.35
N LYS A 349 9.29 6.09 -23.08
CA LYS A 349 10.22 5.27 -23.87
C LYS A 349 11.24 4.56 -22.97
N ALA A 350 11.86 5.31 -22.06
CA ALA A 350 12.85 4.78 -21.13
C ALA A 350 12.18 4.50 -19.78
N LEU A 351 11.43 3.41 -19.71
CA LEU A 351 10.70 3.00 -18.51
C LEU A 351 11.14 1.61 -18.06
N THR A 352 11.39 1.44 -16.78
CA THR A 352 11.85 0.19 -16.18
C THR A 352 10.83 -0.32 -15.15
N PRO A 353 10.11 -1.42 -15.42
CA PRO A 353 9.26 -2.08 -14.44
C PRO A 353 10.08 -2.73 -13.33
N VAL A 354 9.73 -2.47 -12.08
CA VAL A 354 10.48 -2.95 -10.90
C VAL A 354 9.66 -3.75 -9.91
N ARG A 355 8.33 -3.61 -9.93
CA ARG A 355 7.42 -4.35 -9.07
C ARG A 355 6.03 -4.38 -9.70
N ASP A 356 5.34 -5.48 -9.53
CA ASP A 356 3.95 -5.64 -9.91
C ASP A 356 3.03 -5.67 -8.69
N PHE A 357 1.79 -5.32 -8.93
CA PHE A 357 0.67 -5.47 -8.01
C PHE A 357 -0.51 -6.06 -8.77
N THR A 358 -1.39 -6.77 -8.07
CA THR A 358 -2.70 -7.19 -8.58
C THR A 358 -3.77 -6.30 -7.95
N ARG A 359 -4.56 -5.60 -8.76
CA ARG A 359 -5.79 -4.93 -8.29
C ARG A 359 -6.74 -6.02 -7.82
N MET A 360 -7.20 -5.97 -6.57
CA MET A 360 -8.12 -6.96 -6.01
C MET A 360 -9.32 -6.32 -5.32
N TYR A 361 -10.43 -7.05 -5.32
CA TYR A 361 -11.67 -6.66 -4.66
C TYR A 361 -12.24 -7.81 -3.82
N GLN A 362 -12.89 -7.48 -2.71
CA GLN A 362 -13.56 -8.47 -1.88
C GLN A 362 -14.85 -8.97 -2.54
N VAL A 363 -14.83 -10.19 -3.06
CA VAL A 363 -15.98 -10.81 -3.73
C VAL A 363 -16.26 -12.14 -3.06
N ALA A 364 -17.25 -12.18 -2.18
CA ALA A 364 -17.64 -13.39 -1.44
C ALA A 364 -19.15 -13.58 -1.53
N ASP A 365 -19.62 -14.48 -2.39
CA ASP A 365 -21.00 -14.96 -2.32
C ASP A 365 -21.17 -15.97 -1.16
N GLU A 366 -22.40 -16.41 -0.92
CA GLU A 366 -22.70 -17.32 0.19
C GLU A 366 -21.95 -18.65 0.12
N ARG A 367 -21.74 -19.20 -1.08
CA ARG A 367 -21.01 -20.47 -1.27
C ARG A 367 -19.53 -20.27 -0.98
N LYS A 368 -18.97 -19.16 -1.45
CA LYS A 368 -17.57 -18.80 -1.23
C LYS A 368 -17.31 -18.47 0.23
N ALA A 369 -18.23 -17.77 0.91
CA ALA A 369 -18.14 -17.54 2.35
C ALA A 369 -18.08 -18.86 3.12
N ALA A 370 -18.97 -19.81 2.83
CA ALA A 370 -18.96 -21.13 3.46
C ALA A 370 -17.65 -21.90 3.21
N ALA A 371 -17.13 -21.85 1.98
CA ALA A 371 -15.85 -22.48 1.62
C ALA A 371 -14.67 -21.86 2.39
N LEU A 372 -14.59 -20.52 2.44
CA LEU A 372 -13.55 -19.80 3.17
C LEU A 372 -13.56 -20.15 4.66
N VAL A 373 -14.74 -20.26 5.28
CA VAL A 373 -14.86 -20.65 6.70
C VAL A 373 -14.35 -22.08 6.92
N ALA A 374 -14.73 -23.02 6.05
CA ALA A 374 -14.25 -24.40 6.14
C ALA A 374 -12.72 -24.50 5.96
N GLU A 375 -12.15 -23.74 5.00
CA GLU A 375 -10.71 -23.66 4.78
C GLU A 375 -9.99 -23.05 5.99
N PHE A 376 -10.52 -21.98 6.58
CA PHE A 376 -9.95 -21.34 7.77
C PHE A 376 -9.88 -22.32 8.97
N ILE A 377 -10.97 -23.04 9.22
CA ILE A 377 -11.03 -24.10 10.26
C ILE A 377 -9.93 -25.14 10.03
N ALA A 378 -9.80 -25.64 8.79
CA ALA A 378 -8.84 -26.67 8.45
C ALA A 378 -7.38 -26.18 8.56
N GLN A 379 -7.08 -24.96 8.07
CA GLN A 379 -5.75 -24.39 8.08
C GLN A 379 -5.26 -24.01 9.48
N GLU A 380 -6.15 -23.47 10.31
CA GLU A 380 -5.82 -23.06 11.68
C GLU A 380 -5.93 -24.20 12.68
N LYS A 381 -6.52 -25.35 12.29
CA LYS A 381 -6.77 -26.52 13.15
C LYS A 381 -7.55 -26.14 14.41
N LEU A 382 -8.61 -25.35 14.24
CA LEU A 382 -9.47 -24.87 15.32
C LEU A 382 -10.80 -25.62 15.33
N GLU A 383 -11.39 -25.77 16.52
CA GLU A 383 -12.76 -26.26 16.66
C GLU A 383 -13.77 -25.26 16.09
N LYS A 384 -14.91 -25.75 15.58
CA LYS A 384 -15.98 -24.90 15.03
C LYS A 384 -16.54 -23.90 16.04
N SER A 385 -16.53 -24.26 17.33
CA SER A 385 -16.98 -23.42 18.43
C SER A 385 -15.96 -22.37 18.86
N ASN A 386 -14.76 -22.35 18.27
CA ASN A 386 -13.73 -21.39 18.61
C ASN A 386 -14.16 -19.97 18.24
N ARG A 387 -13.96 -19.01 19.15
CA ARG A 387 -14.29 -17.60 18.95
C ARG A 387 -13.74 -17.01 17.65
N ARG A 388 -12.50 -17.36 17.26
CA ARG A 388 -11.89 -16.87 16.00
C ARG A 388 -12.61 -17.40 14.76
N VAL A 389 -13.13 -18.62 14.83
CA VAL A 389 -13.92 -19.21 13.73
C VAL A 389 -15.25 -18.49 13.60
N GLN A 390 -15.92 -18.17 14.71
CA GLN A 390 -17.15 -17.38 14.72
C GLN A 390 -16.91 -15.98 14.16
N GLU A 391 -15.93 -15.24 14.69
CA GLU A 391 -15.58 -13.90 14.21
C GLU A 391 -15.22 -13.87 12.71
N PHE A 392 -14.54 -14.93 12.23
CA PHE A 392 -14.21 -15.06 10.82
C PHE A 392 -15.46 -15.34 9.97
N ALA A 393 -16.31 -16.27 10.40
CA ALA A 393 -17.55 -16.60 9.72
C ALA A 393 -18.47 -15.40 9.61
N ASP A 394 -18.68 -14.68 10.71
CA ASP A 394 -19.51 -13.47 10.74
C ASP A 394 -19.02 -12.43 9.72
N ALA A 395 -17.70 -12.21 9.65
CA ALA A 395 -17.12 -11.29 8.67
C ALA A 395 -17.33 -11.75 7.23
N MET A 396 -17.13 -13.04 6.93
CA MET A 396 -17.31 -13.58 5.58
C MET A 396 -18.77 -13.53 5.14
N TYR A 397 -19.71 -13.87 6.01
CA TYR A 397 -21.14 -13.81 5.70
C TYR A 397 -21.66 -12.37 5.62
N ALA A 398 -21.15 -11.45 6.44
CA ALA A 398 -21.46 -10.03 6.28
C ALA A 398 -20.94 -9.46 4.94
N SER A 399 -19.81 -9.97 4.44
CA SER A 399 -19.26 -9.56 3.13
C SER A 399 -20.16 -9.96 1.95
N VAL A 400 -21.06 -10.93 2.12
CA VAL A 400 -22.01 -11.36 1.07
C VAL A 400 -22.92 -10.22 0.63
N ALA A 401 -23.30 -9.34 1.56
CA ALA A 401 -24.16 -8.19 1.27
C ALA A 401 -23.56 -7.21 0.25
N ASN A 402 -22.24 -7.21 0.10
CA ASN A 402 -21.51 -6.31 -0.79
C ASN A 402 -21.08 -6.96 -2.11
N CYS A 403 -21.35 -8.27 -2.29
CA CYS A 403 -20.74 -9.07 -3.34
C CYS A 403 -21.14 -8.60 -4.74
N THR A 404 -22.42 -8.30 -4.97
CA THR A 404 -22.95 -7.93 -6.29
C THR A 404 -22.40 -6.59 -6.77
N GLU A 405 -22.44 -5.57 -5.93
CA GLU A 405 -21.92 -4.23 -6.22
C GLU A 405 -20.41 -4.28 -6.44
N THR A 406 -19.69 -5.04 -5.61
CA THR A 406 -18.23 -5.18 -5.74
C THR A 406 -17.83 -5.89 -7.03
N LEU A 407 -18.52 -6.98 -7.38
CA LEU A 407 -18.31 -7.68 -8.64
C LEU A 407 -18.63 -6.77 -9.84
N GLY A 408 -19.76 -6.05 -9.78
CA GLY A 408 -20.18 -5.13 -10.84
C GLY A 408 -19.15 -4.02 -11.09
N LEU A 409 -18.62 -3.40 -10.04
CA LEU A 409 -17.55 -2.42 -10.19
C LEU A 409 -16.27 -3.05 -10.73
N MET A 410 -15.83 -4.19 -10.19
CA MET A 410 -14.60 -4.85 -10.62
C MET A 410 -14.61 -5.10 -12.14
N GLU A 411 -15.70 -5.68 -12.65
CA GLU A 411 -15.84 -5.93 -14.09
C GLU A 411 -15.99 -4.65 -14.92
N TYR A 412 -16.62 -3.61 -14.37
CA TYR A 412 -16.77 -2.33 -15.05
C TYR A 412 -15.45 -1.56 -15.10
N GLU A 413 -14.65 -1.60 -14.04
CA GLU A 413 -13.33 -0.99 -14.00
C GLU A 413 -12.44 -1.61 -15.07
N GLU A 414 -12.38 -2.94 -15.09
CA GLU A 414 -11.55 -3.71 -16.02
C GLU A 414 -11.94 -3.48 -17.48
N ARG A 415 -13.24 -3.49 -17.80
CA ARG A 415 -13.72 -3.38 -19.19
C ARG A 415 -13.83 -1.95 -19.71
N CYS A 416 -14.13 -1.00 -18.83
CA CYS A 416 -14.59 0.33 -19.25
C CYS A 416 -13.75 1.48 -18.70
N LEU A 417 -13.30 1.40 -17.45
CA LEU A 417 -12.67 2.55 -16.79
C LEU A 417 -11.15 2.58 -16.93
N GLN A 418 -10.51 1.42 -17.07
CA GLN A 418 -9.05 1.31 -17.13
C GLN A 418 -8.42 2.16 -18.25
N LYS A 419 -9.17 2.39 -19.35
CA LYS A 419 -8.76 3.26 -20.46
C LYS A 419 -8.54 4.72 -20.08
N TYR A 420 -8.98 5.16 -18.89
CA TYR A 420 -8.74 6.50 -18.37
C TYR A 420 -7.51 6.58 -17.48
N TYR A 421 -6.94 5.46 -17.02
CA TYR A 421 -5.79 5.46 -16.10
C TYR A 421 -4.48 5.39 -16.87
N TRP A 422 -3.61 6.37 -16.63
CA TRP A 422 -2.25 6.40 -17.17
C TRP A 422 -1.21 6.22 -16.07
N GLY A 423 -1.54 6.65 -14.85
CA GLY A 423 -0.82 6.35 -13.63
C GLY A 423 -1.80 6.22 -12.47
N ILE A 424 -1.81 5.07 -11.83
CA ILE A 424 -2.62 4.78 -10.67
C ILE A 424 -1.81 5.19 -9.45
N SER A 425 -2.18 6.29 -8.80
CA SER A 425 -1.93 6.35 -7.36
C SER A 425 -3.23 5.98 -6.69
N GLY A 426 -3.24 4.83 -6.03
CA GLY A 426 -4.31 4.57 -5.09
C GLY A 426 -4.23 5.56 -3.91
N PRO A 427 -5.32 5.74 -3.17
CA PRO A 427 -5.34 6.14 -1.76
C PRO A 427 -4.51 5.25 -0.81
N GLU A 428 -4.06 4.10 -1.30
CA GLU A 428 -3.70 2.87 -0.58
C GLU A 428 -2.26 2.42 -0.77
N LYS A 429 -1.53 3.11 -1.65
CA LYS A 429 -0.10 2.87 -1.85
C LYS A 429 0.74 3.90 -1.12
N GLY A 430 0.24 4.42 0.00
CA GLY A 430 0.84 5.53 0.74
C GLY A 430 0.16 6.85 0.49
#